data_AF-A0A9D5KJN4-F1
#
_entry.id   AF-A0A9D5KJN4-F1
#
_cell.length_a   1.000
_cell.length_b   1.000
_cell.length_c   1.000
_cell.angle_alpha   90.00
_cell.angle_beta   90.00
_cell.angle_gamma   90.00
#
_symmetry.space_group_name_H-M   'P 1'
#
loop_
_entity.id
_entity.type
_entity.pdbx_description
1 polymer ?
#
loop_
_entity_poly.entity_id
_entity_poly.type
_entity_poly.pdbx_seq_one_letter_code
_entity_poly.pdbx_strand_id
1 'polypeptide(L)'
;MKKTGLIHIYTGDGKGKTTAAVGLAIRALGRGYSVAWVQFCKDVYVNPSGEIILLKKLGVDVFQFASKIPYFDKTASIQTIKNECRKGLKKIGLLFRKQYRLIVCDEIILAAHLGYIRKKELRALIRTKPLSTELILTGRGISKDITGYADYITEMKKIKHPYDRRVLARKGIEF
;
A
#
# COMPACT_ATOMS: atom_id res chain seq x y z
N MET A 1 -1.48 -28.38 -3.15
CA MET A 1 -0.67 -27.15 -3.33
C MET A 1 -0.42 -26.52 -1.96
N LYS A 2 0.84 -26.29 -1.56
CA LYS A 2 1.15 -25.68 -0.26
C LYS A 2 0.54 -24.27 -0.19
N LYS A 3 -0.21 -23.99 0.89
CA LYS A 3 -0.80 -22.67 1.21
C LYS A 3 0.32 -21.75 1.70
N THR A 4 1.02 -21.04 0.80
CA THR A 4 2.20 -20.26 1.18
C THR A 4 2.02 -18.75 1.12
N GLY A 5 0.94 -18.23 0.52
CA GLY A 5 0.72 -16.79 0.44
C GLY A 5 0.24 -16.25 1.77
N LEU A 6 1.05 -15.42 2.42
CA LEU A 6 0.78 -14.83 3.73
C LEU A 6 0.36 -13.35 3.58
N ILE A 7 0.02 -12.74 4.71
CA ILE A 7 -0.41 -11.35 4.81
C ILE A 7 0.57 -10.58 5.69
N HIS A 8 1.20 -9.57 5.08
CA HIS A 8 2.10 -8.63 5.73
C HIS A 8 1.40 -7.32 6.01
N ILE A 9 1.66 -6.77 7.19
CA ILE A 9 1.27 -5.43 7.58
C ILE A 9 2.51 -4.64 7.97
N TYR A 10 2.77 -3.56 7.25
CA TYR A 10 3.82 -2.59 7.58
C TYR A 10 3.18 -1.28 8.04
N THR A 11 3.24 -1.03 9.35
CA THR A 11 2.54 0.07 10.02
C THR A 11 3.47 0.87 10.94
N GLY A 12 2.91 1.75 11.77
CA GLY A 12 3.64 2.59 12.72
C GLY A 12 4.08 3.94 12.14
N ASP A 13 4.60 4.80 13.02
CA ASP A 13 4.85 6.20 12.68
C ASP A 13 6.22 6.51 12.08
N GLY A 14 7.12 5.53 12.09
CA GLY A 14 8.45 5.60 11.50
C GLY A 14 8.43 5.55 9.97
N LYS A 15 9.53 6.04 9.38
CA LYS A 15 9.82 5.88 7.95
C LYS A 15 10.16 4.41 7.66
N GLY A 16 9.69 3.92 6.51
CA GLY A 16 10.17 2.66 5.94
C GLY A 16 9.07 1.73 5.40
N LYS A 17 7.79 2.00 5.69
CA LYS A 17 6.68 1.05 5.41
C LYS A 17 6.60 0.71 3.92
N THR A 18 6.48 1.75 3.10
CA THR A 18 6.50 1.62 1.64
C THR A 18 7.83 1.06 1.15
N THR A 19 8.98 1.54 1.64
CA THR A 19 10.28 1.08 1.12
C THR A 19 10.56 -0.39 1.45
N ALA A 20 10.06 -0.91 2.58
CA ALA A 20 10.10 -2.34 2.89
C ALA A 20 9.22 -3.15 1.92
N ALA A 21 8.04 -2.62 1.56
CA ALA A 21 7.18 -3.24 0.54
C ALA A 21 7.85 -3.24 -0.85
N VAL A 22 8.53 -2.15 -1.23
CA VAL A 22 9.37 -2.08 -2.44
C VAL A 22 10.46 -3.13 -2.39
N GLY A 23 11.19 -3.25 -1.28
CA GLY A 23 12.25 -4.26 -1.13
C GLY A 23 11.74 -5.69 -1.34
N LEU A 24 10.56 -6.02 -0.81
CA LEU A 24 9.94 -7.33 -1.04
C LEU A 24 9.49 -7.51 -2.50
N ALA A 25 8.96 -6.46 -3.13
CA ALA A 25 8.62 -6.48 -4.55
C ALA A 25 9.84 -6.76 -5.44
N ILE A 26 10.96 -6.08 -5.19
CA ILE A 26 12.22 -6.32 -5.92
C ILE A 26 12.72 -7.75 -5.71
N ARG A 27 12.67 -8.26 -4.46
CA ARG A 27 13.03 -9.66 -4.17
C ARG A 27 12.16 -10.65 -4.93
N ALA A 28 10.84 -10.41 -5.01
CA ALA A 28 9.92 -11.26 -5.76
C ALA A 28 10.22 -11.23 -7.27
N LEU A 29 10.41 -10.04 -7.85
CA LEU A 29 10.78 -9.87 -9.25
C LEU A 29 12.10 -10.57 -9.59
N GLY A 30 13.11 -10.47 -8.73
CA GLY A 30 14.39 -11.17 -8.88
C GLY A 30 14.29 -12.70 -8.84
N ARG A 31 13.13 -13.25 -8.46
CA ARG A 31 12.80 -14.67 -8.52
C ARG A 31 11.78 -15.02 -9.61
N GLY A 32 11.52 -14.10 -10.55
CA GLY A 32 10.58 -14.29 -11.65
C GLY A 32 9.11 -14.28 -11.23
N TYR A 33 8.79 -13.74 -10.05
CA TYR A 33 7.40 -13.67 -9.59
C TYR A 33 6.69 -12.45 -10.19
N SER A 34 5.43 -12.65 -10.55
CA SER A 34 4.51 -11.59 -10.96
C SER A 34 4.12 -10.73 -9.76
N VAL A 35 4.27 -9.42 -9.90
CA VAL A 35 3.97 -8.43 -8.86
C VAL A 35 2.95 -7.42 -9.37
N ALA A 36 1.93 -7.12 -8.56
CA ALA A 36 1.05 -5.99 -8.76
C ALA A 36 1.19 -4.99 -7.61
N TRP A 37 1.13 -3.70 -7.94
CA TRP A 37 1.20 -2.60 -6.98
C TRP A 37 -0.07 -1.77 -7.06
N VAL A 38 -0.78 -1.67 -5.94
CA VAL A 38 -1.97 -0.83 -5.80
C VAL A 38 -1.67 0.20 -4.71
N GLN A 39 -1.75 1.49 -5.03
CA GLN A 39 -1.51 2.54 -4.05
C GLN A 39 -2.71 3.46 -3.87
N PHE A 40 -2.85 3.97 -2.65
CA PHE A 40 -3.89 4.89 -2.23
C PHE A 40 -3.27 6.19 -1.68
N CYS A 41 -4.02 7.29 -1.68
CA CYS A 41 -3.72 8.48 -0.87
C CYS A 41 -2.33 9.10 -1.07
N LYS A 42 -1.75 9.00 -2.26
CA LYS A 42 -0.47 9.63 -2.64
C LYS A 42 -0.65 10.61 -3.78
N ASP A 43 0.04 11.75 -3.74
CA ASP A 43 0.10 12.64 -4.88
C ASP A 43 0.94 11.99 -5.99
N VAL A 44 0.32 11.72 -7.14
CA VAL A 44 0.97 11.06 -8.29
C VAL A 44 1.24 12.00 -9.45
N TYR A 45 0.72 13.22 -9.39
CA TYR A 45 0.79 14.18 -10.49
C TYR A 45 1.87 15.23 -10.25
N VAL A 46 2.06 15.65 -8.99
CA VAL A 46 3.06 16.68 -8.65
C VAL A 46 4.41 16.05 -8.36
N ASN A 47 4.45 14.91 -7.66
CA ASN A 47 5.69 14.23 -7.27
C ASN A 47 5.59 12.71 -7.53
N PRO A 48 5.76 12.26 -8.78
CA PRO A 48 5.79 10.83 -9.07
C PRO A 48 6.98 10.19 -8.34
N SER A 49 6.71 9.24 -7.44
CA SER A 49 7.77 8.70 -6.59
C SER A 49 8.70 7.75 -7.36
N GLY A 50 9.98 7.78 -7.00
CA GLY A 50 11.04 7.08 -7.73
C GLY A 50 10.82 5.57 -7.85
N GLU A 51 10.25 4.93 -6.82
CA GLU A 51 9.96 3.49 -6.85
C GLU A 51 8.92 3.14 -7.92
N ILE A 52 7.91 3.97 -8.15
CA ILE A 52 6.86 3.67 -9.13
C ILE A 52 7.43 3.73 -10.55
N ILE A 53 8.32 4.69 -10.81
CA ILE A 53 9.00 4.82 -12.10
C ILE A 53 9.81 3.54 -12.39
N LEU A 54 10.59 3.08 -11.40
CA LEU A 54 11.41 1.89 -11.58
C LEU A 54 10.59 0.59 -11.63
N LEU A 55 9.60 0.42 -10.76
CA LEU A 55 8.75 -0.77 -10.73
C LEU A 55 8.01 -0.96 -12.06
N LYS A 56 7.51 0.10 -12.69
CA LYS A 56 6.92 0.03 -14.04
C LYS A 56 7.92 -0.47 -15.08
N LYS A 57 9.17 0.03 -15.05
CA LYS A 57 10.24 -0.45 -15.96
C LYS A 57 10.60 -1.92 -15.73
N LEU A 58 10.43 -2.41 -14.50
CA LEU A 58 10.63 -3.82 -14.15
C LEU A 58 9.41 -4.71 -14.44
N GLY A 59 8.38 -4.18 -15.11
CA GLY A 59 7.19 -4.95 -15.50
C GLY A 59 6.14 -5.12 -14.40
N VAL A 60 6.18 -4.32 -13.34
CA VAL A 60 5.13 -4.32 -12.31
C VAL A 60 3.89 -3.61 -12.83
N ASP A 61 2.74 -4.26 -12.67
CA ASP A 61 1.44 -3.64 -12.92
C ASP A 61 1.09 -2.66 -11.80
N VAL A 62 1.10 -1.36 -12.09
CA VAL A 62 0.84 -0.30 -11.10
C VAL A 62 -0.54 0.32 -11.29
N PHE A 63 -1.31 0.38 -10.20
CA PHE A 63 -2.62 1.01 -10.14
C PHE A 63 -2.66 2.05 -9.00
N GLN A 64 -3.07 3.27 -9.32
CA GLN A 64 -3.00 4.41 -8.40
C GLN A 64 -4.41 4.98 -8.22
N PHE A 65 -4.86 5.10 -6.98
CA PHE A 65 -6.20 5.57 -6.62
C PHE A 65 -6.12 6.66 -5.55
N ALA A 66 -7.16 7.50 -5.50
CA ALA A 66 -7.28 8.55 -4.51
C ALA A 66 -6.05 9.48 -4.46
N SER A 67 -5.58 9.88 -5.64
CA SER A 67 -4.32 10.63 -5.79
C SER A 67 -4.38 12.09 -5.33
N LYS A 68 -5.56 12.57 -4.96
CA LYS A 68 -5.80 13.90 -4.41
C LYS A 68 -6.55 13.73 -3.10
N ILE A 69 -5.87 13.97 -1.99
CA ILE A 69 -6.48 13.98 -0.65
C ILE A 69 -6.36 15.39 -0.05
N PRO A 70 -7.20 15.77 0.94
CA PRO A 70 -7.20 17.12 1.52
C PRO A 70 -5.84 17.57 2.07
N TYR A 71 -4.97 16.61 2.40
CA TYR A 71 -3.60 16.86 2.82
C TYR A 71 -2.72 17.47 1.71
N PHE A 72 -2.91 17.08 0.45
CA PHE A 72 -2.16 17.61 -0.70
C PHE A 72 -2.94 18.67 -1.49
N ASP A 73 -4.26 18.52 -1.51
CA ASP A 73 -5.17 19.37 -2.26
C ASP A 73 -6.40 19.66 -1.39
N LYS A 74 -6.46 20.87 -0.81
CA LYS A 74 -7.56 21.30 0.06
C LYS A 74 -8.92 21.33 -0.65
N THR A 75 -8.94 21.31 -1.98
CA THR A 75 -10.18 21.29 -2.78
C THR A 75 -10.69 19.86 -3.04
N ALA A 76 -9.95 18.84 -2.59
CA ALA A 76 -10.30 17.45 -2.85
C ALA A 76 -11.61 17.03 -2.17
N SER A 77 -12.58 16.60 -2.97
CA SER A 77 -13.86 16.08 -2.47
C SER A 77 -13.69 14.73 -1.78
N ILE A 78 -14.14 14.64 -0.52
CA ILE A 78 -14.17 13.40 0.26
C ILE A 78 -14.95 12.29 -0.47
N GLN A 79 -16.04 12.66 -1.16
CA GLN A 79 -16.85 11.68 -1.88
C GLN A 79 -16.08 11.09 -3.08
N THR A 80 -15.35 11.93 -3.81
CA THR A 80 -14.47 11.49 -4.91
C THR A 80 -13.39 10.54 -4.40
N ILE A 81 -12.75 10.87 -3.28
CA ILE A 81 -11.73 10.03 -2.65
C ILE A 81 -12.29 8.66 -2.25
N LYS A 82 -13.46 8.63 -1.60
CA LYS A 82 -14.16 7.38 -1.24
C LYS A 82 -14.48 6.55 -2.48
N ASN A 83 -14.93 7.18 -3.56
CA ASN A 83 -15.22 6.48 -4.82
C ASN A 83 -13.96 5.88 -5.45
N GLU A 84 -12.86 6.62 -5.50
CA GLU A 84 -11.58 6.10 -5.98
C GLU A 84 -11.05 4.95 -5.12
N CYS A 85 -11.17 5.07 -3.79
CA CYS A 85 -10.81 3.98 -2.89
C CYS A 85 -11.64 2.71 -3.15
N ARG A 86 -12.95 2.84 -3.38
CA ARG A 86 -13.81 1.70 -3.76
C ARG A 86 -13.39 1.07 -5.09
N LYS A 87 -12.98 1.87 -6.08
CA LYS A 87 -12.41 1.34 -7.34
C LYS A 87 -11.14 0.56 -7.07
N GLY A 88 -10.26 1.06 -6.19
CA GLY A 88 -9.06 0.34 -5.77
C GLY A 88 -9.35 -1.00 -5.10
N LEU A 89 -10.32 -1.07 -4.18
CA LEU A 89 -10.75 -2.35 -3.58
C LEU A 89 -11.27 -3.34 -4.63
N LYS A 90 -12.11 -2.87 -5.56
CA LYS A 90 -12.58 -3.70 -6.69
C LYS A 90 -11.42 -4.19 -7.54
N LYS A 91 -10.44 -3.32 -7.83
CA LYS A 91 -9.25 -3.68 -8.60
C LYS A 91 -8.44 -4.77 -7.91
N ILE A 92 -8.19 -4.66 -6.61
CA ILE A 92 -7.50 -5.71 -5.83
C ILE A 92 -8.25 -7.05 -5.93
N GLY A 93 -9.58 -7.03 -5.78
CA GLY A 93 -10.40 -8.24 -5.93
C GLY A 93 -10.31 -8.87 -7.33
N LEU A 94 -10.16 -8.07 -8.38
CA LEU A 94 -9.88 -8.58 -9.73
C LEU A 94 -8.46 -9.15 -9.87
N LEU A 95 -7.46 -8.53 -9.24
CA LEU A 95 -6.08 -9.02 -9.23
C LEU A 95 -5.96 -10.36 -8.49
N PHE A 96 -6.78 -10.60 -7.45
CA PHE A 96 -6.88 -11.90 -6.78
C PHE A 96 -7.35 -13.03 -7.70
N ARG A 97 -8.01 -12.73 -8.81
CA ARG A 97 -8.40 -13.74 -9.81
C ARG A 97 -7.32 -13.96 -10.87
N LYS A 98 -6.22 -13.21 -10.81
CA LYS A 98 -5.06 -13.34 -11.68
C LYS A 98 -3.92 -14.06 -10.96
N GLN A 99 -2.92 -14.51 -11.72
CA GLN A 99 -1.78 -15.28 -11.20
C GLN A 99 -0.67 -14.38 -10.63
N TYR A 100 -0.99 -13.35 -9.84
CA TYR A 100 0.03 -12.57 -9.12
C TYR A 100 0.50 -13.32 -7.88
N ARG A 101 1.81 -13.48 -7.74
CA ARG A 101 2.41 -14.09 -6.55
C ARG A 101 2.59 -13.09 -5.41
N LEU A 102 2.69 -11.80 -5.72
CA LEU A 102 2.74 -10.72 -4.74
C LEU A 102 1.84 -9.56 -5.17
N ILE A 103 1.00 -9.09 -4.24
CA ILE A 103 0.22 -7.87 -4.40
C ILE A 103 0.57 -6.93 -3.25
N VAL A 104 1.00 -5.72 -3.58
CA VAL A 104 1.25 -4.65 -2.62
C VAL A 104 0.06 -3.70 -2.63
N CYS A 105 -0.50 -3.41 -1.47
CA CYS A 105 -1.54 -2.42 -1.24
C CYS A 105 -0.97 -1.30 -0.36
N ASP A 106 -0.31 -0.34 -1.00
CA ASP A 106 0.39 0.75 -0.33
C ASP A 106 -0.60 1.83 0.15
N GLU A 107 -0.47 2.26 1.40
CA GLU A 107 -1.32 3.23 2.11
C GLU A 107 -2.81 2.87 2.21
N ILE A 108 -3.17 1.60 1.97
CA ILE A 108 -4.55 1.12 2.16
C ILE A 108 -5.00 1.18 3.63
N ILE A 109 -4.06 0.99 4.57
CA ILE A 109 -4.34 1.11 6.00
C ILE A 109 -4.63 2.57 6.36
N LEU A 110 -3.86 3.50 5.80
CA LEU A 110 -4.11 4.94 5.99
C LEU A 110 -5.48 5.33 5.41
N ALA A 111 -5.81 4.86 4.20
CA ALA A 111 -7.11 5.12 3.60
C ALA A 111 -8.29 4.59 4.46
N ALA A 112 -8.11 3.44 5.11
CA ALA A 112 -9.09 2.91 6.06
C ALA A 112 -9.12 3.70 7.37
N HIS A 113 -7.96 4.12 7.87
CA HIS A 113 -7.83 4.94 9.08
C HIS A 113 -8.52 6.30 8.92
N LEU A 114 -8.34 6.95 7.77
CA LEU A 114 -8.98 8.23 7.42
C LEU A 114 -10.46 8.09 7.05
N GLY A 115 -11.04 6.88 7.09
CA GLY A 115 -12.46 6.64 6.80
C GLY A 115 -12.83 6.70 5.32
N TYR A 116 -11.86 6.69 4.41
CA TYR A 116 -12.10 6.60 2.96
C TYR A 116 -12.46 5.18 2.51
N ILE A 117 -11.95 4.18 3.23
CA ILE A 117 -12.32 2.78 3.10
C ILE A 117 -13.02 2.33 4.38
N ARG A 118 -14.20 1.71 4.26
CA ARG A 118 -14.85 1.13 5.44
C ARG A 118 -14.07 -0.10 5.88
N LYS A 119 -13.76 -0.20 7.17
CA LYS A 119 -13.04 -1.36 7.74
C LYS A 119 -13.69 -2.70 7.39
N LYS A 120 -15.04 -2.76 7.35
CA LYS A 120 -15.80 -3.95 6.93
C LYS A 120 -15.48 -4.38 5.48
N GLU A 121 -15.35 -3.44 4.56
CA GLU A 121 -15.02 -3.71 3.15
C GLU A 121 -13.58 -4.22 3.01
N LEU A 122 -12.63 -3.61 3.73
CA LEU A 122 -11.24 -4.06 3.74
C LEU A 122 -11.12 -5.49 4.29
N ARG A 123 -11.80 -5.80 5.40
CA ARG A 123 -11.84 -7.16 5.96
C ARG A 123 -12.42 -8.17 4.97
N ALA A 124 -13.55 -7.83 4.34
CA ALA A 124 -14.18 -8.70 3.36
C ALA A 124 -13.23 -8.99 2.18
N LEU A 125 -12.50 -7.99 1.71
CA LEU A 125 -11.50 -8.15 0.67
C LEU A 125 -10.33 -9.05 1.12
N ILE A 126 -9.76 -8.82 2.30
CA ILE A 126 -8.62 -9.64 2.80
C ILE A 126 -9.02 -11.12 2.89
N ARG A 127 -10.25 -11.42 3.30
CA ARG A 127 -10.77 -12.80 3.40
C ARG A 127 -10.91 -13.51 2.05
N THR A 128 -10.97 -12.78 0.93
CA THR A 128 -11.03 -13.37 -0.42
C THR A 128 -9.66 -13.53 -1.06
N LYS A 129 -8.57 -13.19 -0.35
CA LYS A 129 -7.20 -13.36 -0.82
C LYS A 129 -6.91 -14.83 -1.20
N PRO A 130 -6.37 -15.10 -2.39
CA PRO A 130 -5.96 -16.44 -2.78
C PRO A 130 -4.83 -16.97 -1.88
N LEU A 131 -4.81 -18.28 -1.68
CA LEU A 131 -3.79 -18.97 -0.88
C LEU A 131 -2.39 -18.97 -1.53
N SER A 132 -2.33 -18.68 -2.84
CA SER A 132 -1.09 -18.60 -3.63
C SER A 132 -0.48 -17.20 -3.68
N THR A 133 -1.17 -16.18 -3.16
CA THR A 133 -0.78 -14.77 -3.30
C THR A 133 -0.33 -14.22 -1.96
N GLU A 134 0.90 -13.70 -1.94
CA GLU A 134 1.43 -12.86 -0.87
C GLU A 134 0.78 -11.47 -0.93
N LEU A 135 0.34 -10.93 0.21
CA LEU A 135 -0.35 -9.65 0.27
C LEU A 135 0.34 -8.73 1.27
N ILE A 136 0.76 -7.54 0.84
CA ILE A 136 1.29 -6.51 1.74
C ILE A 136 0.27 -5.39 1.87
N LEU A 137 -0.04 -5.00 3.10
CA LEU A 137 -0.82 -3.81 3.43
C LEU A 137 0.08 -2.82 4.15
N THR A 138 0.17 -1.58 3.67
CA THR A 138 0.97 -0.54 4.34
C THR A 138 0.09 0.62 4.82
N GLY A 139 0.61 1.36 5.78
CA GLY A 139 0.06 2.65 6.21
C GLY A 139 -0.04 2.79 7.73
N ARG A 140 -0.36 4.00 8.17
CA ARG A 140 -0.47 4.35 9.60
C ARG A 140 -1.86 4.03 10.14
N GLY A 141 -1.97 3.94 11.47
CA GLY A 141 -3.27 3.90 12.16
C GLY A 141 -4.04 2.59 12.00
N ILE A 142 -3.34 1.45 11.98
CA ILE A 142 -3.98 0.15 11.90
C ILE A 142 -4.98 -0.07 13.04
N SER A 143 -6.16 -0.60 12.72
CA SER A 143 -7.16 -0.99 13.73
C SER A 143 -6.99 -2.46 14.13
N LYS A 144 -7.28 -2.78 15.40
CA LYS A 144 -7.30 -4.16 15.94
C LYS A 144 -8.11 -5.12 15.06
N ASP A 145 -9.22 -4.66 14.50
CA ASP A 145 -10.07 -5.39 13.55
C ASP A 145 -9.34 -5.97 12.32
N ILE A 146 -8.20 -5.42 11.92
CA ILE A 146 -7.42 -5.87 10.75
C ILE A 146 -6.25 -6.75 11.17
N THR A 147 -5.71 -6.53 12.37
CA THR A 147 -4.50 -7.23 12.86
C THR A 147 -4.69 -8.75 12.91
N GLY A 148 -5.88 -9.24 13.28
CA GLY A 148 -6.16 -10.69 13.36
C GLY A 148 -6.17 -11.44 12.01
N TYR A 149 -6.04 -10.73 10.88
CA TYR A 149 -5.94 -11.35 9.56
C TYR A 149 -4.50 -11.41 9.03
N ALA A 150 -3.53 -10.84 9.75
CA ALA A 150 -2.15 -10.76 9.29
C ALA A 150 -1.31 -11.89 9.88
N ASP A 151 -0.40 -12.42 9.06
CA ASP A 151 0.62 -13.37 9.50
C ASP A 151 1.88 -12.64 9.98
N TYR A 152 2.17 -11.46 9.39
CA TYR A 152 3.24 -10.57 9.82
C TYR A 152 2.71 -9.18 10.12
N ILE A 153 3.10 -8.64 11.26
CA ILE A 153 2.88 -7.24 11.60
C ILE A 153 4.23 -6.65 12.00
N THR A 154 4.70 -5.66 11.24
CA THR A 154 5.88 -4.88 11.58
C THR A 154 5.46 -3.45 11.88
N GLU A 155 5.72 -3.01 13.10
CA GLU A 155 5.54 -1.62 13.52
C GLU A 155 6.87 -0.87 13.38
N MET A 156 6.91 0.07 12.43
CA MET A 156 8.05 0.97 12.30
C MET A 156 7.88 2.11 13.29
N LYS A 157 8.67 2.11 14.35
CA LYS A 157 8.65 3.17 15.37
C LYS A 157 9.54 4.33 14.97
N LYS A 158 9.06 5.56 15.14
CA LYS A 158 9.84 6.78 14.93
C LYS A 158 10.77 7.01 16.12
N ILE A 159 11.96 6.39 16.12
CA ILE A 159 12.99 6.64 17.14
C ILE A 159 13.61 8.03 16.93
N LYS A 160 13.89 8.40 15.68
CA LYS A 160 14.36 9.73 15.27
C LYS A 160 13.97 9.97 13.82
N HIS A 161 13.66 11.21 13.44
CA HIS A 161 13.42 11.58 12.06
C HIS A 161 14.09 12.93 11.71
N PRO A 162 14.69 13.10 10.51
CA PRO A 162 15.31 14.37 10.14
C PRO A 162 14.35 15.57 10.21
N TYR A 163 13.07 15.33 9.95
CA TYR A 163 12.01 16.33 10.09
C TYR A 163 11.87 16.89 11.51
N ASP A 164 12.26 16.14 12.55
CA ASP A 164 12.27 16.64 13.94
C ASP A 164 13.24 17.83 14.08
N ARG A 165 14.23 17.94 13.18
CA ARG A 165 15.15 19.09 13.04
C ARG A 165 14.83 19.95 11.80
N ARG A 166 13.59 19.92 11.32
CA ARG A 166 13.07 20.68 10.18
C ARG A 166 13.77 20.42 8.83
N VAL A 167 14.48 19.30 8.69
CA VAL A 167 15.00 18.88 7.39
C VAL A 167 13.82 18.44 6.52
N LEU A 168 13.65 19.10 5.38
CA LEU A 168 12.59 18.82 4.41
C LEU A 168 12.86 17.53 3.63
N ALA A 169 11.84 17.03 2.92
CA ALA A 169 11.93 15.85 2.08
C ALA A 169 12.93 16.04 0.94
N ARG A 170 13.74 15.02 0.66
CA ARG A 170 14.78 15.03 -0.38
C ARG A 170 14.47 14.01 -1.46
N LYS A 171 14.68 14.43 -2.71
CA LYS A 171 14.54 13.57 -3.90
C LYS A 171 15.50 12.38 -3.81
N GLY A 172 14.99 11.19 -4.11
CA GLY A 172 15.71 9.91 -4.03
C GLY A 172 15.78 9.30 -2.63
N ILE A 173 15.32 10.01 -1.58
CA ILE A 173 15.39 9.51 -0.19
C ILE A 173 14.00 9.45 0.46
N GLU A 174 13.23 10.53 0.37
CA GLU A 174 11.85 10.61 0.89
C GLU A 174 10.80 10.50 -0.23
N PHE A 175 11.13 10.87 -1.46
CA PHE A 175 10.30 10.74 -2.66
C PHE A 175 11.13 10.52 -3.94
#